data_AF-A0A440GUR9-F1
#
_entry.id   AF-A0A440GUR9-F1
#
_cell.length_a   1.000
_cell.length_b   1.000
_cell.length_c   1.000
_cell.angle_alpha   90.00
_cell.angle_beta   90.00
_cell.angle_gamma   90.00
#
_symmetry.space_group_name_H-M   'P 1'
#
loop_
_entity.id
_entity.type
_entity.pdbx_description
1 polymer ?
#
loop_
_entity_poly.entity_id
_entity_poly.type
_entity_poly.pdbx_seq_one_letter_code
_entity_poly.pdbx_strand_id
1 'polypeptide(L)'
;MDDNFANAREHFFVAIRALAASTDSIQARLIEANKNILNITIDEFDGDRELKIKFAKLLDLLAIDQDDLETVAVENVAHMTDFEAVQVADLICDFYYEIT
;
A
#
# COMPACT_ATOMS: atom_id res chain seq x y z
N MET A 1 9.25 15.19 -17.47
CA MET A 1 9.05 13.98 -16.66
C MET A 1 7.56 13.81 -16.63
N ASP A 2 7.04 12.68 -17.11
CA ASP A 2 5.60 12.44 -17.14
C ASP A 2 5.06 12.63 -15.71
N ASP A 3 4.12 13.56 -15.54
CA ASP A 3 3.39 13.80 -14.29
C ASP A 3 2.32 12.70 -14.03
N ASN A 4 2.50 11.52 -14.63
CA ASN A 4 1.60 10.41 -14.46
C ASN A 4 1.75 9.87 -13.03
N PHE A 5 0.63 9.65 -12.36
CA PHE A 5 0.55 9.05 -11.02
C PHE A 5 1.21 9.87 -9.89
N ALA A 6 1.33 11.20 -10.04
CA ALA A 6 1.99 12.05 -9.05
C ALA A 6 1.38 11.94 -7.64
N ASN A 7 0.05 11.77 -7.56
CA ASN A 7 -0.67 11.59 -6.29
C ASN A 7 -0.38 10.21 -5.67
N ALA A 8 -0.45 9.14 -6.47
CA ALA A 8 -0.09 7.80 -6.03
C ALA A 8 1.36 7.74 -5.52
N ARG A 9 2.29 8.35 -6.25
CA ARG A 9 3.71 8.41 -5.87
C ARG A 9 3.92 9.09 -4.51
N GLU A 10 3.22 10.20 -4.25
CA GLU A 10 3.29 10.88 -2.96
C GLU A 10 2.81 9.96 -1.82
N HIS A 11 1.66 9.33 -1.99
CA HIS A 11 1.10 8.42 -0.99
C HIS A 11 1.98 7.16 -0.76
N PHE A 12 2.50 6.54 -1.83
CA PHE A 12 3.43 5.42 -1.70
C PHE A 12 4.75 5.82 -1.06
N PHE A 13 5.26 7.02 -1.34
CA PHE A 13 6.46 7.53 -0.68
C PHE A 13 6.26 7.69 0.83
N VAL A 14 5.12 8.23 1.26
CA VAL A 14 4.77 8.33 2.68
C VAL A 14 4.62 6.93 3.31
N ALA A 15 4.00 5.98 2.59
CA ALA A 15 3.86 4.61 3.04
C ALA A 15 5.22 3.93 3.26
N ILE A 16 6.16 4.04 2.31
CA ILE A 16 7.54 3.53 2.44
C ILE A 16 8.26 4.19 3.61
N ARG A 17 8.07 5.51 3.79
CA ARG A 17 8.65 6.21 4.93
C ARG A 17 8.13 5.66 6.26
N ALA A 18 6.84 5.34 6.36
CA ALA A 18 6.27 4.72 7.56
C ALA A 18 6.87 3.33 7.83
N LEU A 19 7.10 2.54 6.77
CA LEU A 19 7.77 1.22 6.85
C LEU A 19 9.22 1.33 7.33
N ALA A 20 9.94 2.37 6.91
CA ALA A 20 11.37 2.52 7.17
C ALA A 20 11.71 3.29 8.47
N ALA A 21 10.85 4.22 8.90
CA ALA A 21 11.20 5.20 9.93
C ALA A 21 10.75 4.86 11.37
N SER A 22 9.90 3.85 11.56
CA SER A 22 9.38 3.49 12.88
C SER A 22 10.16 2.32 13.51
N THR A 23 10.32 2.37 14.84
CA THR A 23 10.90 1.30 15.68
C THR A 23 9.87 0.23 16.07
N ASP A 24 8.63 0.37 15.61
CA ASP A 24 7.53 -0.52 15.95
C ASP A 24 7.59 -1.84 15.16
N SER A 25 6.73 -2.79 15.52
CA SER A 25 6.61 -4.04 14.77
C SER A 25 6.26 -3.78 13.30
N ILE A 26 6.61 -4.73 12.42
CA ILE A 26 6.31 -4.62 10.97
C ILE A 26 4.80 -4.43 10.74
N GLN A 27 3.96 -5.02 11.58
CA GLN A 27 2.51 -4.87 11.58
C GLN A 27 2.06 -3.43 11.85
N ALA A 28 2.58 -2.80 12.91
CA ALA A 28 2.22 -1.41 13.22
C ALA A 28 2.64 -0.44 12.10
N ARG A 29 3.80 -0.71 11.49
CA ARG A 29 4.30 0.07 10.34
C ARG A 29 3.46 -0.11 9.08
N LEU A 30 2.99 -1.33 8.82
CA LEU A 30 2.09 -1.63 7.71
C LEU A 30 0.72 -0.98 7.89
N ILE A 31 0.18 -0.92 9.10
CA ILE A 31 -1.09 -0.22 9.36
C ILE A 31 -0.97 1.24 8.89
N GLU A 32 0.11 1.93 9.27
CA GLU A 32 0.34 3.32 8.88
C GLU A 32 0.60 3.47 7.37
N ALA A 33 1.33 2.52 6.77
CA ALA A 33 1.55 2.48 5.33
C ALA A 33 0.22 2.31 4.55
N ASN A 34 -0.63 1.39 5.00
CA ASN A 34 -1.93 1.09 4.39
C ASN A 34 -2.85 2.31 4.42
N LYS A 35 -2.89 3.07 5.52
CA LYS A 35 -3.66 4.32 5.60
C LYS A 35 -3.32 5.31 4.51
N ASN A 36 -2.05 5.36 4.09
CA ASN A 36 -1.61 6.24 3.01
C ASN A 36 -1.98 5.68 1.64
N ILE A 37 -1.77 4.38 1.42
CA ILE A 37 -2.11 3.68 0.17
C ILE A 37 -3.62 3.78 -0.13
N LEU A 38 -4.46 3.74 0.90
CA LEU A 38 -5.91 3.85 0.77
C LEU A 38 -6.43 5.20 0.26
N ASN A 39 -5.62 6.26 0.29
CA ASN A 39 -6.02 7.54 -0.29
C ASN A 39 -5.87 7.56 -1.82
N ILE A 40 -5.34 6.49 -2.42
CA ILE A 40 -5.15 6.36 -3.86
C ILE A 40 -6.37 5.67 -4.46
N THR A 41 -7.02 6.34 -5.41
CA THR A 41 -8.13 5.74 -6.17
C THR A 41 -7.58 4.87 -7.30
N ILE A 42 -8.14 3.67 -7.48
CA ILE A 42 -7.72 2.73 -8.53
C ILE A 42 -7.79 3.31 -9.96
N ASP A 43 -8.65 4.30 -10.19
CA ASP A 43 -8.81 4.99 -11.48
C ASP A 43 -7.61 5.87 -11.84
N GLU A 44 -6.73 6.16 -10.87
CA GLU A 44 -5.47 6.85 -11.13
C GLU A 44 -4.58 6.05 -12.10
N PHE A 45 -4.78 4.73 -12.19
CA PHE A 45 -4.05 3.83 -13.09
C PHE A 45 -4.81 3.48 -14.39
N ASP A 46 -5.87 4.20 -14.76
CA ASP A 46 -6.64 3.88 -15.99
C ASP A 46 -5.82 3.94 -17.28
N GLY A 47 -4.76 4.74 -17.30
CA GLY A 47 -3.81 4.80 -18.42
C GLY A 47 -2.90 3.59 -18.55
N ASP A 48 -2.77 2.78 -17.50
CA ASP A 48 -1.91 1.60 -17.45
C ASP A 48 -2.62 0.41 -16.78
N ARG A 49 -3.13 -0.48 -17.63
CA ARG A 49 -3.87 -1.67 -17.19
C ARG A 49 -3.01 -2.61 -16.32
N GLU A 50 -1.71 -2.68 -16.54
CA GLU A 50 -0.83 -3.53 -15.74
C GLU A 50 -0.72 -3.00 -14.32
N LEU A 51 -0.44 -1.69 -14.19
CA LEU A 51 -0.41 -1.02 -12.89
C LEU A 51 -1.76 -1.10 -12.17
N LYS A 52 -2.88 -0.92 -12.90
CA LYS A 52 -4.23 -1.04 -12.32
C LYS A 52 -4.47 -2.42 -11.72
N ILE A 53 -4.03 -3.49 -12.40
CA ILE A 53 -4.16 -4.88 -11.90
C ILE A 53 -3.24 -5.12 -10.70
N LYS A 54 -2.00 -4.63 -10.74
CA LYS A 54 -1.06 -4.77 -9.63
C LYS A 54 -1.55 -4.02 -8.38
N PHE A 55 -2.09 -2.81 -8.55
CA PHE A 55 -2.69 -2.05 -7.46
C PHE A 55 -3.93 -2.75 -6.88
N ALA A 56 -4.81 -3.29 -7.73
CA ALA A 56 -5.96 -4.07 -7.27
C ALA A 56 -5.54 -5.30 -6.44
N LYS A 57 -4.50 -6.02 -6.88
CA LYS A 57 -3.94 -7.15 -6.11
C LYS A 57 -3.32 -6.71 -4.79
N LEU A 58 -2.68 -5.54 -4.77
CA LEU A 58 -2.14 -4.98 -3.54
C LEU A 58 -3.28 -4.68 -2.56
N LEU A 59 -4.35 -4.02 -3.00
CA LEU A 59 -5.55 -3.77 -2.18
C LEU A 59 -6.19 -5.08 -1.67
N ASP A 60 -6.28 -6.10 -2.51
CA ASP A 60 -6.81 -7.43 -2.15
C ASP A 60 -5.95 -8.13 -1.08
N LEU A 61 -4.62 -8.04 -1.18
CA LEU A 61 -3.70 -8.59 -0.16
C LEU A 61 -3.77 -7.84 1.17
N LEU A 62 -4.08 -6.54 1.12
CA LEU A 62 -4.38 -5.78 2.33
C LEU A 62 -5.74 -6.17 2.93
N ALA A 63 -6.54 -7.00 2.24
CA ALA A 63 -7.91 -7.42 2.55
C ALA A 63 -8.85 -6.24 2.84
N ILE A 64 -8.64 -5.14 2.14
CA ILE A 64 -9.39 -3.91 2.40
C ILE A 64 -10.66 -3.93 1.54
N ASP A 65 -11.75 -4.44 2.10
CA ASP A 65 -13.08 -4.14 1.60
C ASP A 65 -13.37 -2.66 1.88
N GLN A 66 -13.76 -1.91 0.86
CA GLN A 66 -13.89 -0.44 0.93
C GLN A 66 -14.91 0.08 1.95
N ASP A 67 -15.71 -0.79 2.57
CA ASP A 67 -16.79 -0.42 3.49
C ASP A 67 -16.38 -0.25 4.97
N ASP A 68 -15.23 -0.79 5.43
CA ASP A 68 -14.74 -0.57 6.83
C ASP A 68 -13.20 -0.51 6.91
N LEU A 69 -12.67 0.51 6.23
CA LEU A 69 -11.26 0.67 5.84
C LEU A 69 -10.24 0.70 6.98
N GLU A 70 -10.56 1.33 8.12
CA GLU A 70 -9.59 1.51 9.21
C GLU A 70 -9.59 0.34 10.19
N THR A 71 -10.77 -0.21 10.48
CA THR A 71 -10.93 -1.35 11.41
C THR A 71 -10.34 -2.63 10.81
N VAL A 72 -10.64 -2.90 9.53
CA VAL A 72 -10.19 -4.11 8.83
C VAL A 72 -8.68 -4.09 8.59
N ALA A 73 -8.10 -2.94 8.23
CA ALA A 73 -6.66 -2.83 8.03
C ALA A 73 -5.87 -3.12 9.33
N VAL A 74 -6.39 -2.70 10.49
CA VAL A 74 -5.77 -2.98 11.79
C VAL A 74 -5.94 -4.44 12.18
N GLU A 75 -7.15 -5.00 12.05
CA GLU A 75 -7.43 -6.40 12.42
C GLU A 75 -6.70 -7.39 11.51
N ASN A 76 -6.68 -7.15 10.20
CA ASN A 76 -6.01 -8.05 9.26
C ASN A 76 -4.49 -8.06 9.46
N VAL A 77 -3.88 -6.88 9.60
CA VAL A 77 -2.43 -6.77 9.85
C VAL A 77 -2.05 -7.31 11.23
N ALA A 78 -2.94 -7.25 12.22
CA ALA A 78 -2.75 -7.89 13.52
C ALA A 78 -2.73 -9.43 13.45
N HIS A 79 -3.37 -10.02 12.44
CA HIS A 79 -3.36 -11.47 12.20
C HIS A 79 -2.26 -11.94 11.23
N MET A 80 -1.60 -11.00 10.52
CA MET A 80 -0.48 -11.32 9.64
C MET A 80 0.73 -11.81 10.44
N THR A 81 1.32 -12.90 9.97
CA THR A 81 2.65 -13.33 10.39
C THR A 81 3.71 -12.32 9.95
N ASP A 82 4.85 -12.29 10.63
CA ASP A 82 5.98 -11.43 10.22
C ASP A 82 6.41 -11.67 8.77
N PHE A 83 6.28 -12.91 8.28
CA PHE A 83 6.60 -13.27 6.90
C PHE A 83 5.61 -12.67 5.89
N GLU A 84 4.31 -12.71 6.18
CA GLU A 84 3.27 -12.08 5.35
C GLU A 84 3.43 -10.57 5.35
N ALA A 85 3.69 -9.99 6.52
CA ALA A 85 3.95 -8.57 6.66
C ALA A 85 5.16 -8.09 5.82
N VAL A 86 6.26 -8.84 5.83
CA VAL A 86 7.43 -8.52 4.99
C VAL A 86 7.09 -8.60 3.50
N GLN A 87 6.36 -9.62 3.05
CA GLN A 87 5.96 -9.72 1.63
C GLN A 87 5.08 -8.55 1.18
N VAL A 88 4.15 -8.09 2.04
CA VAL A 88 3.34 -6.90 1.74
C VAL A 88 4.22 -5.65 1.67
N ALA A 89 5.17 -5.48 2.60
CA ALA A 89 6.11 -4.36 2.58
C ALA A 89 6.98 -4.34 1.31
N ASP A 90 7.45 -5.51 0.87
CA ASP A 90 8.21 -5.66 -0.37
C ASP A 90 7.35 -5.28 -1.59
N LEU A 91 6.11 -5.76 -1.66
CA LEU A 91 5.17 -5.40 -2.74
C LEU A 91 4.87 -3.90 -2.81
N ILE A 92 4.76 -3.22 -1.65
CA ILE A 92 4.60 -1.76 -1.59
C ILE A 92 5.82 -1.05 -2.18
N CYS A 93 7.02 -1.54 -1.88
CA CYS A 93 8.27 -0.98 -2.39
C CYS A 93 8.43 -1.22 -3.90
N ASP A 94 8.14 -2.44 -4.35
CA ASP A 94 8.16 -2.80 -5.78
C ASP A 94 7.19 -1.94 -6.57
N PHE A 95 5.96 -1.77 -6.08
CA PHE A 95 4.95 -0.94 -6.75
C PHE A 95 5.38 0.52 -6.85
N TYR A 96 5.99 1.08 -5.79
CA TYR A 96 6.54 2.44 -5.85
C TYR A 96 7.64 2.60 -6.90
N TYR A 97 8.50 1.59 -7.06
CA TYR A 97 9.56 1.59 -8.07
C TYR A 97 8.98 1.56 -9.49
N GLU A 98 7.85 0.87 -9.71
CA GLU A 98 7.19 0.81 -11.02
C GLU A 98 6.49 2.12 -11.43
N ILE A 99 6.03 2.93 -10.47
CA ILE A 99 5.34 4.21 -10.72
C ILE A 99 6.27 5.43 -10.71
N THR A 100 7.58 5.24 -10.52
CA THR A 100 8.60 6.31 -10.44
C THR A 100 9.42 6.39 -11.73
#